data_AF-A0A2S2P533-F1
#
_entry.id   AF-A0A2S2P533-F1
#
_cell.length_a   1.000
_cell.length_b   1.000
_cell.length_c   1.000
_cell.angle_alpha   90.00
_cell.angle_beta   90.00
_cell.angle_gamma   90.00
#
_symmetry.space_group_name_H-M   'P 1'
#
loop_
_entity.id
_entity.type
_entity.pdbx_description
1 polymer ?
#
loop_
_entity_poly.entity_id
_entity_poly.type
_entity_poly.pdbx_seq_one_letter_code
_entity_poly.pdbx_strand_id
1 'polypeptide(L)'
;LPPDVKLFRLGGGGSNKVRPLKVIFPSKELASAFVNEFNVGKRNARAQSISIAVVRDRTLLERKHIRRVYTELEERKKNGESNIMVKYRNGIPSIAPVTNRSVSKTNATSSGATKSN
;
A
#
# COMPACT_ATOMS: atom_id res chain seq x y z
N LEU A 1 0.29 22.06 13.42
CA LEU A 1 -0.81 21.06 13.33
C LEU A 1 -2.12 21.84 13.30
N PRO A 2 -3.15 21.38 12.59
CA PRO A 2 -4.48 22.00 12.68
C PRO A 2 -4.93 22.02 14.15
N PRO A 3 -5.61 23.09 14.61
CA PRO A 3 -5.89 23.32 16.03
C PRO A 3 -6.71 22.19 16.69
N ASP A 4 -7.49 21.44 15.91
CA ASP A 4 -8.41 20.41 16.41
C ASP A 4 -7.89 18.96 16.29
N VAL A 5 -6.60 18.77 16.01
CA VAL A 5 -6.01 17.43 15.93
C VAL A 5 -5.64 16.92 17.32
N LYS A 6 -6.23 15.79 17.73
CA LYS A 6 -5.88 15.11 18.98
C LYS A 6 -4.83 14.03 18.73
N LEU A 7 -3.85 13.91 19.63
CA LEU A 7 -2.74 12.96 19.54
C LEU A 7 -2.56 12.19 20.84
N PHE A 8 -2.47 10.87 20.78
CA PHE A 8 -2.12 10.04 21.94
C PHE A 8 -1.47 8.72 21.54
N ARG A 9 -0.71 8.10 22.45
CA ARG A 9 -0.09 6.79 22.24
C ARG A 9 -1.07 5.67 22.59
N LEU A 10 -1.09 4.60 21.81
CA LEU A 10 -1.90 3.39 22.06
C LEU A 10 -1.10 2.34 22.86
N GLY A 11 -1.80 1.52 23.66
CA GLY A 11 -1.22 0.40 24.43
C GLY A 11 -0.58 0.80 25.77
N GLY A 12 -0.08 -0.17 26.53
CA GLY A 12 0.63 0.03 27.81
C GLY A 12 2.14 0.26 27.65
N GLY A 13 2.81 0.73 28.70
CA GLY A 13 4.21 1.18 28.68
C GLY A 13 5.32 0.11 28.77
N GLY A 14 4.99 -1.18 28.66
CA GLY A 14 5.91 -2.27 29.03
C GLY A 14 6.55 -3.07 27.88
N SER A 15 6.40 -2.68 26.61
CA SER A 15 6.93 -3.45 25.48
C SER A 15 8.18 -2.81 24.86
N ASN A 16 9.18 -3.63 24.47
CA ASN A 16 10.33 -3.22 23.64
C ASN A 16 9.96 -2.67 22.24
N LYS A 17 8.67 -2.61 21.90
CA LYS A 17 8.15 -2.06 20.64
C LYS A 17 7.64 -0.63 20.86
N VAL A 18 7.98 0.27 19.93
CA VAL A 18 7.48 1.65 19.94
C VAL A 18 5.95 1.65 19.85
N ARG A 19 5.30 2.31 20.82
CA ARG A 19 3.84 2.41 20.88
C ARG A 19 3.28 3.21 19.69
N PRO A 20 2.23 2.73 18.99
CA PRO A 20 1.61 3.47 17.91
C PRO A 20 1.07 4.83 18.38
N LEU A 21 1.12 5.83 17.50
CA LEU A 21 0.45 7.12 17.68
C LEU A 21 -0.93 7.07 17.03
N LYS A 22 -1.97 7.40 17.79
CA LYS A 22 -3.30 7.66 17.27
C LYS A 22 -3.46 9.16 17.05
N VAL A 23 -3.80 9.52 15.83
CA VAL A 23 -4.10 10.89 15.41
C VAL A 23 -5.59 10.95 15.09
N ILE A 24 -6.32 11.85 15.73
CA ILE A 24 -7.74 12.09 15.45
C ILE A 24 -7.86 13.45 14.78
N PHE A 25 -8.43 13.45 13.58
CA PHE A 25 -8.74 14.65 12.80
C PHE A 25 -10.20 15.06 13.02
N PRO A 26 -10.55 16.35 12.81
CA PRO A 26 -11.91 16.84 12.97
C PRO A 26 -12.88 16.32 11.90
N SER A 27 -12.38 15.92 10.72
CA SER A 27 -13.20 15.34 9.66
C SER A 27 -12.55 14.11 9.02
N LYS A 28 -13.39 13.27 8.40
CA LYS A 28 -12.96 12.07 7.67
C LYS A 28 -12.13 12.43 6.44
N GLU A 29 -12.49 13.52 5.77
CA GLU A 29 -11.87 14.01 4.55
C GLU A 29 -10.43 14.40 4.81
N LEU A 30 -10.18 15.15 5.90
CA LEU A 30 -8.84 15.54 6.32
C LEU A 30 -7.97 14.33 6.69
N ALA A 31 -8.52 13.37 7.44
CA ALA A 31 -7.81 12.14 7.76
C ALA A 31 -7.45 11.32 6.50
N SER A 32 -8.37 11.26 5.54
CA SER A 32 -8.18 10.51 4.29
C SER A 32 -7.14 11.18 3.39
N ALA A 33 -7.22 12.51 3.25
CA ALA A 33 -6.24 13.31 2.51
C ALA A 33 -4.84 13.15 3.10
N PHE A 34 -4.69 13.31 4.42
CA PHE A 34 -3.41 13.14 5.11
C PHE A 34 -2.77 11.76 4.86
N VAL A 35 -3.55 10.67 5.01
CA VAL A 35 -3.07 9.30 4.76
C VAL A 35 -2.68 9.13 3.29
N ASN A 36 -3.46 9.68 2.36
CA ASN A 36 -3.21 9.55 0.93
C ASN A 36 -1.95 10.32 0.50
N GLU A 37 -1.87 11.60 0.85
CA GLU A 37 -0.74 12.48 0.55
C GLU A 37 0.57 11.90 1.10
N PHE A 38 0.56 11.43 2.36
CA PHE A 38 1.71 10.77 2.96
C PHE A 38 2.15 9.54 2.15
N ASN A 39 1.21 8.67 1.77
CA ASN A 39 1.52 7.43 1.05
C ASN A 39 1.88 7.66 -0.42
N VAL A 40 1.37 8.72 -1.06
CA VAL A 40 1.80 9.16 -2.39
C VAL A 40 3.21 9.72 -2.31
N GLY A 41 3.47 10.64 -1.38
CA GLY A 41 4.80 11.22 -1.16
C GLY A 41 5.85 10.16 -0.85
N LYS A 42 5.53 9.21 0.03
CA LYS A 42 6.42 8.07 0.36
C LYS A 42 6.77 7.19 -0.86
N ARG A 43 5.84 7.03 -1.81
CA ARG A 43 6.09 6.24 -3.04
C ARG A 43 6.90 7.01 -4.09
N ASN A 44 6.70 8.33 -4.16
CA ASN A 44 7.35 9.18 -5.15
C ASN A 44 8.74 9.65 -4.72
N ALA A 45 9.03 9.68 -3.42
CA ALA A 45 10.35 10.01 -2.90
C ALA A 45 11.36 8.92 -3.29
N ARG A 46 12.25 9.23 -4.26
CA ARG A 46 13.20 8.27 -4.86
C ARG A 46 14.28 7.77 -3.89
N ALA A 47 14.45 8.42 -2.75
CA ALA A 47 15.20 7.93 -1.60
C ALA A 47 14.91 8.85 -0.42
N GLN A 48 14.61 8.28 0.75
CA GLN A 48 15.12 8.64 2.09
C GLN A 48 14.12 8.25 3.19
N SER A 49 14.54 7.25 3.98
CA SER A 49 14.44 7.15 5.45
C SER A 49 13.11 7.33 6.19
N ILE A 50 11.94 7.37 5.54
CA ILE A 50 10.66 7.35 6.27
C ILE A 50 10.36 5.92 6.76
N SER A 51 10.93 5.58 7.91
CA SER A 51 10.76 4.31 8.64
C SER A 51 9.38 4.13 9.28
N ILE A 52 8.58 5.20 9.29
CA ILE A 52 7.22 5.17 9.84
C ILE A 52 6.19 4.76 8.78
N ALA A 53 5.11 4.16 9.26
CA ALA A 53 3.93 3.85 8.46
C ALA A 53 2.75 4.66 8.98
N VAL A 54 2.00 5.27 8.06
CA VAL A 54 0.76 5.97 8.35
C VAL A 54 -0.37 5.21 7.68
N VAL A 55 -1.27 4.70 8.51
CA VAL A 55 -2.42 3.91 8.09
C VAL A 55 -3.66 4.40 8.82
N ARG A 56 -4.79 4.38 8.13
CA ARG A 56 -6.08 4.64 8.76
C ARG A 56 -6.42 3.58 9.79
N ASP A 57 -7.18 3.97 10.81
CA ASP A 57 -7.81 3.02 11.71
C ASP A 57 -8.77 2.13 10.92
N ARG A 58 -8.65 0.83 11.18
CA ARG A 58 -9.46 -0.22 10.54
C ARG A 58 -10.50 -0.74 11.51
N THR A 59 -11.70 -1.00 11.01
CA THR A 59 -12.75 -1.64 11.80
C THR A 59 -12.33 -3.07 12.20
N LEU A 60 -13.04 -3.66 13.17
CA LEU A 60 -12.81 -5.06 13.54
C LEU A 60 -12.98 -6.01 12.36
N LEU A 61 -14.00 -5.79 11.53
CA LEU A 61 -14.29 -6.59 10.36
C LEU A 61 -13.15 -6.51 9.33
N GLU A 62 -12.69 -5.29 9.03
CA GLU A 62 -11.56 -5.06 8.12
C GLU A 62 -10.29 -5.76 8.62
N ARG A 63 -9.99 -5.65 9.92
CA ARG A 63 -8.83 -6.32 10.52
C ARG A 63 -8.93 -7.84 10.42
N LYS A 64 -10.12 -8.42 10.68
CA LYS A 64 -10.36 -9.86 10.53
C LYS A 64 -10.17 -10.30 9.08
N HIS A 65 -10.74 -9.56 8.13
CA HIS A 65 -10.62 -9.87 6.70
C HIS A 65 -9.16 -9.83 6.23
N ILE A 66 -8.42 -8.78 6.60
CA ILE A 66 -6.99 -8.68 6.27
C ILE A 66 -6.20 -9.86 6.85
N ARG A 67 -6.40 -10.19 8.13
CA ARG A 67 -5.72 -11.33 8.75
C ARG A 67 -6.03 -12.62 7.99
N ARG A 68 -7.30 -12.87 7.67
CA ARG A 68 -7.73 -14.03 6.89
C ARG A 68 -6.98 -14.12 5.56
N VAL A 69 -6.93 -13.03 4.79
CA VAL A 69 -6.25 -13.00 3.49
C VAL A 69 -4.75 -13.30 3.61
N TYR A 70 -4.07 -12.78 4.63
CA TYR A 70 -2.65 -13.07 4.85
C TYR A 70 -2.41 -14.50 5.35
N THR A 71 -3.28 -15.03 6.22
CA THR A 71 -3.22 -16.43 6.65
C THR A 71 -3.40 -17.37 5.46
N GLU A 72 -4.39 -17.10 4.60
CA GLU A 72 -4.65 -17.86 3.38
C GLU A 72 -3.47 -17.80 2.40
N LEU A 73 -2.82 -16.63 2.25
CA LEU A 73 -1.64 -16.49 1.42
C LEU A 73 -0.49 -17.41 1.90
N GLU A 74 -0.22 -17.43 3.20
CA GLU A 74 0.86 -18.23 3.76
C GLU A 74 0.54 -19.73 3.69
N GLU A 75 -0.72 -20.13 3.87
CA GLU A 75 -1.17 -21.51 3.66
C GLU A 75 -0.98 -21.97 2.22
N ARG A 76 -1.41 -21.17 1.24
CA ARG A 76 -1.22 -21.45 -0.19
C ARG A 76 0.24 -21.59 -0.57
N LYS A 77 1.10 -20.69 -0.06
CA LYS A 77 2.56 -20.79 -0.25
C LYS A 77 3.13 -22.07 0.35
N LYS A 78 2.69 -22.45 1.54
CA LYS A 78 3.09 -23.71 2.19
C LYS A 78 2.67 -24.93 1.37
N ASN A 79 1.53 -24.85 0.69
CA ASN A 79 1.01 -25.89 -0.21
C ASN A 79 1.67 -25.88 -1.61
N GLY A 80 2.71 -25.08 -1.82
CA GLY A 80 3.49 -25.04 -3.07
C GLY A 80 2.99 -24.04 -4.10
N GLU A 81 1.93 -23.26 -3.82
CA GLU A 81 1.50 -22.19 -4.71
C GLU A 81 2.56 -21.06 -4.70
N SER A 82 3.20 -20.84 -5.84
CA SER A 82 4.18 -19.76 -6.03
C SER A 82 3.58 -18.65 -6.92
N ASN A 83 4.27 -17.51 -7.00
CA ASN A 83 3.84 -16.37 -7.83
C ASN A 83 2.46 -15.78 -7.44
N ILE A 84 2.11 -15.80 -6.15
CA ILE A 84 0.92 -15.12 -5.61
C ILE A 84 1.30 -14.04 -4.60
N MET A 85 0.49 -12.98 -4.53
CA MET A 85 0.65 -11.88 -3.57
C MET A 85 -0.68 -11.26 -3.17
N VAL A 86 -0.71 -10.57 -2.03
CA VAL A 86 -1.85 -9.69 -1.70
C VAL A 86 -1.81 -8.45 -2.59
N LYS A 87 -2.85 -8.25 -3.39
CA LYS A 87 -3.13 -6.99 -4.09
C LYS A 87 -4.31 -6.29 -3.43
N TYR A 88 -4.27 -4.96 -3.42
CA TYR A 88 -5.38 -4.15 -2.93
C TYR A 88 -6.14 -3.58 -4.13
N ARG A 89 -7.42 -3.92 -4.27
CA ARG A 89 -8.33 -3.34 -5.26
C ARG A 89 -9.38 -2.51 -4.52
N ASN A 90 -9.45 -1.21 -4.81
CA ASN A 90 -10.33 -0.28 -4.09
C ASN A 90 -10.18 -0.35 -2.55
N GLY A 91 -8.96 -0.57 -2.08
CA GLY A 91 -8.65 -0.73 -0.66
C GLY A 91 -9.00 -2.09 -0.05
N ILE A 92 -9.55 -3.02 -0.82
CA ILE A 92 -9.90 -4.38 -0.38
C ILE A 92 -8.75 -5.33 -0.73
N PRO A 93 -8.20 -6.08 0.24
CA PRO A 93 -7.12 -7.04 -0.01
C PRO A 93 -7.67 -8.31 -0.66
N SER A 94 -6.99 -8.80 -1.70
CA SER A 94 -7.25 -10.12 -2.29
C SER A 94 -5.94 -10.77 -2.73
N ILE A 95 -5.91 -12.11 -2.73
CA ILE A 95 -4.77 -12.85 -3.29
C ILE A 95 -4.89 -12.82 -4.81
N ALA A 96 -3.79 -12.52 -5.49
CA ALA A 96 -3.74 -12.48 -6.95
C ALA A 96 -2.36 -12.93 -7.45
N PRO A 97 -2.29 -13.46 -8.69
CA PRO A 97 -1.02 -13.77 -9.32
C PRO A 97 -0.12 -12.54 -9.47
N VAL A 98 1.18 -12.78 -9.37
CA VAL A 98 2.24 -11.83 -9.72
C VAL A 98 2.27 -11.74 -11.25
N THR A 99 1.67 -10.70 -11.79
CA THR A 99 1.79 -10.38 -13.22
C THR A 99 3.14 -9.72 -13.47
N ASN A 100 4.08 -10.47 -14.03
CA ASN A 100 5.27 -9.88 -14.66
C ASN A 100 4.80 -9.16 -15.92
N ARG A 101 4.64 -7.83 -15.85
CA ARG A 101 4.46 -7.03 -17.07
C ARG A 101 5.76 -7.15 -17.87
N SER A 102 5.79 -8.04 -18.86
CA SER A 102 6.74 -7.93 -19.95
C SER A 102 6.49 -6.58 -20.61
N VAL A 103 7.46 -5.68 -20.55
CA VAL A 103 7.45 -4.47 -21.36
C VAL A 103 7.61 -4.94 -22.80
N SER A 104 6.50 -5.12 -23.51
CA SER A 104 6.52 -5.29 -24.96
C SER A 104 7.06 -4.00 -25.56
N LYS A 105 8.36 -3.98 -25.87
CA LYS A 105 8.96 -2.98 -26.75
C LYS A 105 8.26 -3.12 -28.09
N THR A 106 7.36 -2.19 -28.41
CA THR A 106 6.85 -2.03 -29.77
C THR A 106 7.99 -1.52 -30.63
N ASN A 107 8.58 -2.38 -31.45
CA ASN A 107 9.49 -1.96 -32.52
C ASN A 107 8.68 -1.15 -33.54
N ALA A 108 8.91 0.15 -33.58
CA ALA A 108 8.45 0.98 -34.69
C ALA A 108 9.31 0.64 -35.91
N THR A 109 8.73 -0.13 -36.84
CA THR A 109 9.29 -0.35 -38.18
C THR A 109 9.23 0.96 -38.96
N SER A 110 10.37 1.63 -39.12
CA SER A 110 10.56 2.67 -40.12
C SER A 110 10.72 2.00 -41.49
N SER A 111 9.62 1.79 -42.21
CA SER A 111 9.65 1.39 -43.62
C SER A 111 9.99 2.60 -44.50
N GLY A 112 11.00 2.44 -45.35
CA GLY A 112 11.64 3.46 -46.14
C GLY A 112 10.76 4.14 -47.20
N ALA A 113 11.15 5.38 -47.51
CA ALA A 113 10.70 6.13 -48.68
C ALA A 113 11.93 6.45 -49.53
N THR A 114 12.21 5.61 -50.53
CA THR A 114 13.08 5.94 -51.66
C THR A 114 12.17 6.47 -52.78
N LYS A 115 12.22 7.78 -53.05
CA LYS A 115 11.68 8.36 -54.28
C LYS A 115 12.83 8.55 -55.26
N SER A 116 12.78 7.84 -56.38
CA SER A 116 13.54 8.12 -57.60
C SER A 116 12.80 9.16 -58.44
N ASN A 117 13.53 10.13 -58.98
CA ASN A 117 13.22 10.79 -60.26
C ASN A 117 14.53 11.23 -60.90
#